data_AF-A0A662U079-F1
#
_entry.id   AF-A0A662U079-F1
#
_cell.length_a   1.000
_cell.length_b   1.000
_cell.length_c   1.000
_cell.angle_alpha   90.00
_cell.angle_beta   90.00
_cell.angle_gamma   90.00
#
_symmetry.space_group_name_H-M   'P 1'
#
loop_
_entity.id
_entity.type
_entity.pdbx_description
1 polymer ?
#
loop_
_entity_poly.entity_id
_entity_poly.type
_entity_poly.pdbx_seq_one_letter_code
_entity_poly.pdbx_strand_id
1 'polypeptide(L)' 'MGKAEFLVDSGAVYSVVPKKVLEKLGIKPLAEQEFRLANGSNLVTVSAERIWYSARRVTAHF' A
#
# COMPACT_ATOMS: atom_id res chain seq x y z
N MET A 1 -15.14 10.74 12.42
CA MET A 1 -14.46 9.56 11.82
C MET A 1 -14.35 9.78 10.32
N GLY A 2 -13.18 9.55 9.73
CA GLY A 2 -13.00 9.67 8.28
C GLY A 2 -13.55 8.46 7.53
N LYS A 3 -14.09 8.67 6.33
CA LYS A 3 -14.52 7.62 5.40
C LYS A 3 -13.49 7.54 4.26
N ALA A 4 -13.10 6.33 3.87
CA ALA A 4 -12.23 6.09 2.73
C ALA A 4 -12.90 5.09 1.80
N GLU A 5 -12.81 5.35 0.50
CA GLU A 5 -13.31 4.47 -0.55
C GLU A 5 -12.16 3.63 -1.08
N PHE A 6 -12.41 2.34 -1.26
CA PHE A 6 -11.43 1.36 -1.71
C PHE A 6 -11.93 0.65 -2.95
N LEU A 7 -11.01 0.36 -3.86
CA LEU A 7 -11.26 -0.58 -4.96
C LEU A 7 -11.08 -2.01 -4.43
N VAL A 8 -12.05 -2.87 -4.71
CA VAL A 8 -11.96 -4.30 -4.39
C VAL A 8 -11.20 -5.00 -5.52
N ASP A 9 -10.09 -5.67 -5.17
CA ASP A 9 -9.25 -6.42 -6.10
C ASP A 9 -8.95 -7.81 -5.50
N SER A 10 -9.47 -8.87 -6.12
CA SER A 10 -9.22 -10.25 -5.68
C SER A 10 -7.79 -10.72 -5.95
N GLY A 11 -7.04 -10.03 -6.81
CA GLY A 11 -5.63 -10.32 -7.08
C GLY A 11 -4.67 -9.70 -6.06
N ALA A 12 -5.16 -8.85 -5.15
CA ALA A 12 -4.34 -8.20 -4.14
C ALA A 12 -4.37 -8.95 -2.80
N VAL A 13 -3.20 -9.38 -2.32
CA VAL A 13 -3.05 -10.02 -1.00
C VAL A 13 -3.14 -9.00 0.14
N TYR A 14 -2.77 -7.75 -0.11
CA TYR A 14 -2.74 -6.67 0.88
C TYR A 14 -3.52 -5.44 0.40
N SER A 15 -4.13 -4.72 1.34
CA SER A 15 -4.67 -3.39 1.06
C SER A 15 -3.55 -2.37 0.95
N VAL A 16 -3.56 -1.59 -0.13
CA VAL A 16 -2.63 -0.47 -0.33
C VAL A 16 -3.34 0.84 -0.01
N VAL A 17 -2.78 1.60 0.92
CA VAL A 17 -3.31 2.90 1.34
C VAL A 17 -2.26 3.98 1.07
N PRO A 18 -2.62 5.16 0.54
CA PRO A 18 -1.66 6.26 0.40
C PRO A 18 -1.06 6.66 1.76
N LYS A 19 0.27 6.87 1.80
CA LYS A 19 1.01 7.21 3.02
C LYS A 19 0.35 8.32 3.85
N LYS A 20 -0.07 9.41 3.18
CA LYS A 20 -0.72 10.56 3.82
C LYS A 20 -2.00 10.20 4.57
N VAL A 21 -2.72 9.16 4.15
CA VAL A 21 -3.93 8.69 4.84
C VAL A 21 -3.54 7.94 6.12
N LEU A 22 -2.54 7.07 6.06
CA LEU A 22 -2.04 6.35 7.23
C LEU A 22 -1.43 7.31 8.27
N GLU A 23 -0.67 8.31 7.83
CA GLU A 23 -0.12 9.36 8.69
C GLU A 23 -1.24 10.11 9.44
N LYS A 24 -2.32 10.47 8.73
CA LYS A 24 -3.51 11.10 9.35
C LYS A 24 -4.23 10.20 10.36
N LEU A 25 -4.12 8.88 10.20
CA LEU A 25 -4.70 7.89 11.11
C LEU A 25 -3.74 7.54 12.26
N GLY A 26 -2.54 8.11 12.32
CA GLY A 26 -1.53 7.82 13.35
C GLY A 26 -0.91 6.44 13.24
N ILE A 27 -1.06 5.77 12.09
CA ILE A 27 -0.53 4.43 11.86
C ILE A 27 0.97 4.54 11.56
N LYS A 28 1.78 3.80 12.32
CA LYS A 28 3.25 3.82 12.20
C LYS A 28 3.74 2.64 11.35
N PRO A 29 4.79 2.83 10.54
CA PRO A 29 5.45 1.73 9.86
C PRO A 29 6.11 0.77 10.85
N LEU A 30 6.13 -0.51 10.49
CA LEU A 30 6.71 -1.60 11.27
C LEU A 30 7.92 -2.23 10.57
N ALA A 31 7.82 -2.44 9.26
CA ALA A 31 8.89 -3.07 8.48
C ALA A 31 8.87 -2.63 7.02
N GLU A 32 10.05 -2.58 6.41
CA GLU A 32 10.22 -2.46 4.96
C GLU A 32 10.17 -3.83 4.30
N GLN A 33 9.57 -3.90 3.11
CA GLN A 33 9.58 -5.11 2.29
C GLN A 33 9.51 -4.76 0.80
N GLU A 34 10.17 -5.59 0.02
CA GLU A 34 10.30 -5.46 -1.43
C GLU A 34 9.32 -6.41 -2.12
N PHE A 35 8.63 -5.91 -3.14
CA PHE A 35 7.67 -6.64 -3.95
C PHE A 35 8.07 -6.60 -5.40
N ARG A 36 7.90 -7.73 -6.09
CA ARG A 36 7.95 -7.79 -7.54
C ARG A 36 6.56 -7.58 -8.10
N LEU A 37 6.43 -6.61 -9.00
CA LEU A 37 5.18 -6.23 -9.63
C LEU A 37 4.96 -7.00 -10.93
N ALA A 38 3.73 -6.99 -11.44
CA ALA A 38 3.35 -7.69 -12.67
C ALA A 38 4.15 -7.23 -13.90
N ASN A 39 4.57 -5.96 -13.94
CA ASN A 39 5.43 -5.42 -15.00
C ASN A 39 6.93 -5.77 -14.82
N GLY A 40 7.27 -6.63 -13.85
CA GLY A 40 8.63 -7.08 -13.56
C GLY A 40 9.47 -6.11 -12.73
N SER A 41 8.97 -4.90 -12.43
CA SER A 41 9.68 -3.93 -11.59
C SER A 41 9.57 -4.28 -10.10
N ASN A 42 10.51 -3.77 -9.30
CA ASN A 42 10.50 -3.93 -7.85
C ASN A 42 9.98 -2.66 -7.16
N LEU A 43 9.21 -2.87 -6.10
CA LEU A 43 8.66 -1.83 -5.25
C LEU A 43 9.03 -2.13 -3.79
N VAL A 44 9.81 -1.23 -3.18
CA VAL A 44 10.02 -1.22 -1.73
C VAL A 44 8.92 -0.36 -1.10
N THR A 45 8.18 -0.94 -0.15
CA THR A 45 7.24 -0.18 0.68
C THR A 45 7.33 -0.59 2.14
N VAL A 46 6.58 0.11 2.98
CA VAL A 46 6.58 -0.04 4.43
C VAL A 46 5.20 -0.54 4.84
N SER A 47 5.19 -1.51 5.73
CA SER A 47 3.97 -2.14 6.24
C SER A 47 3.61 -1.58 7.61
N ALA A 48 2.31 -1.47 7.88
CA ALA A 48 1.75 -1.53 9.23
C ALA A 48 0.91 -2.82 9.31
N GLU A 49 0.64 -3.32 10.52
CA GLU A 49 0.23 -4.72 10.84
C GLU A 49 -0.54 -5.49 9.74
N ARG A 50 -1.53 -4.88 9.07
CA ARG A 50 -2.24 -5.45 7.90
C ARG A 50 -2.51 -4.45 6.74
N ILE A 51 -1.79 -3.33 6.66
CA ILE A 51 -1.97 -2.29 5.64
C ILE A 51 -0.61 -1.87 5.05
N TRP A 52 -0.51 -1.86 3.72
CA TRP A 52 0.69 -1.46 2.97
C TRP A 52 0.60 -0.02 2.47
N TYR A 53 1.70 0.74 2.44
CA TYR A 53 1.71 2.06 1.80
C TYR A 53 2.90 2.31 0.88
N SER A 54 2.59 2.69 -0.37
CA SER A 54 3.62 3.03 -1.35
C SER A 54 4.04 4.50 -1.27
N ALA A 55 5.36 4.74 -1.26
CA ALA A 55 5.95 6.08 -1.38
C ALA A 55 6.14 6.53 -2.85
N ARG A 56 5.97 5.62 -3.83
CA ARG A 56 5.99 5.93 -5.26
C ARG A 56 4.64 5.56 -5.89
N ARG A 57 4.11 6.40 -6.77
CA ARG A 57 2.98 6.03 -7.62
C ARG A 57 3.44 4.87 -8.50
N VAL A 58 3.11 3.65 -8.10
CA VAL A 58 3.13 2.51 -9.00
C VAL A 58 1.70 2.35 -9.47
N THR A 59 1.46 2.74 -10.72
CA THR A 59 0.22 2.38 -11.40
C THR A 59 0.37 0.92 -11.80
N ALA A 60 -0.29 0.01 -11.09
CA ALA A 60 -0.55 -1.31 -11.63
C ALA A 60 -1.55 -1.09 -12.77
N HIS A 61 -1.06 -1.14 -14.01
CA HIS A 61 -1.92 -1.32 -15.17
C HIS A 61 -2.27 -2.80 -15.17
N PHE A 62 -3.51 -3.11 -14.81
CA PHE A 62 -4.12 -4.41 -15.05
C PHE A 62 -4.66 -4.44 -16.48
#